data_AF-A0A924SPL1-F1
#
_entry.id   AF-A0A924SPL1-F1
#
_cell.length_a   1.000
_cell.length_b   1.000
_cell.length_c   1.000
_cell.angle_alpha   90.00
_cell.angle_beta   90.00
_cell.angle_gamma   90.00
#
_symmetry.space_group_name_H-M   'P 1'
#
loop_
_entity.id
_entity.type
_entity.pdbx_description
1 polymer ?
#
loop_
_entity_poly.entity_id
_entity_poly.type
_entity_poly.pdbx_seq_one_letter_code
_entity_poly.pdbx_strand_id
1 'polypeptide(L)'
;MSKDQLKGGIVFASALFIFCIALLLAACNRNSNIIKPADTLVNGSINISVDESFKPVIDEQIKVFEASFPQAKIIAHYKPEAECLKDIFKDSATRMVIVTRGLSGKEEKFFKDSINFTPRWDELATDAICVIVN
;
A
#
# COMPACT_ATOMS: atom_id res chain seq x y z
N MET A 1 -36.53 -47.91 -40.25
CA MET A 1 -35.73 -46.68 -40.37
C MET A 1 -36.07 -45.75 -39.20
N SER A 2 -35.58 -46.04 -37.98
CA SER A 2 -35.95 -45.27 -36.77
C SER A 2 -34.96 -45.39 -35.58
N LYS A 3 -34.07 -46.40 -35.57
CA LYS A 3 -33.15 -46.62 -34.42
C LYS A 3 -31.85 -45.80 -34.49
N ASP A 4 -31.49 -45.28 -35.66
CA ASP A 4 -30.19 -44.59 -35.86
C ASP A 4 -30.25 -43.09 -35.51
N GLN A 5 -31.44 -42.47 -35.63
CA GLN A 5 -31.67 -41.06 -35.25
C GLN A 5 -31.73 -40.86 -33.72
N LEU A 6 -32.19 -41.87 -32.96
CA LEU A 6 -32.24 -41.81 -31.50
C LEU A 6 -30.85 -41.93 -30.84
N LYS A 7 -29.96 -42.74 -31.44
CA LYS A 7 -28.60 -42.94 -30.93
C LYS A 7 -27.74 -41.68 -31.09
N GLY A 8 -27.91 -40.96 -32.21
CA GLY A 8 -27.20 -39.70 -32.45
C GLY A 8 -27.51 -38.63 -31.39
N GLY A 9 -28.77 -38.46 -31.02
CA GLY A 9 -29.19 -37.49 -29.99
C GLY A 9 -28.65 -37.80 -28.59
N ILE A 10 -28.60 -39.08 -28.21
CA ILE A 10 -28.07 -39.51 -26.90
C ILE A 10 -26.55 -39.31 -26.84
N VAL A 11 -25.83 -39.60 -27.94
CA VAL A 11 -24.38 -39.37 -28.02
C VAL A 11 -24.06 -37.87 -27.96
N PHE A 12 -24.83 -37.02 -28.65
CA PHE A 12 -24.69 -35.56 -28.57
C PHE A 12 -24.98 -35.01 -27.16
N ALA A 13 -26.03 -35.50 -26.49
CA ALA A 13 -26.35 -35.10 -25.12
C ALA A 13 -25.25 -35.51 -24.12
N SER A 14 -24.69 -36.72 -24.28
CA SER A 14 -23.58 -37.19 -23.45
C SER A 14 -22.29 -36.41 -23.66
N ALA A 15 -21.98 -36.03 -24.91
CA ALA A 15 -20.82 -35.20 -25.23
C ALA A 15 -20.96 -33.77 -24.67
N LEU A 16 -22.18 -33.20 -24.72
CA LEU A 16 -22.47 -31.89 -24.15
C LEU A 16 -22.34 -31.90 -22.62
N PHE A 17 -22.78 -32.98 -21.97
CA PHE A 17 -22.66 -33.15 -20.52
C PHE A 17 -21.19 -33.27 -20.08
N ILE A 18 -20.37 -34.03 -20.81
CA ILE A 18 -18.93 -34.15 -20.56
C ILE A 18 -18.22 -32.81 -20.77
N PHE A 19 -18.61 -32.03 -21.78
CA PHE A 19 -18.07 -30.70 -22.04
C PHE A 19 -18.44 -29.69 -20.94
N CYS A 20 -19.67 -29.73 -20.43
CA CYS A 20 -20.08 -28.91 -19.28
C CYS A 20 -19.32 -29.28 -18.00
N ILE A 21 -19.04 -30.57 -17.76
CA ILE A 21 -18.22 -31.02 -16.63
C ILE A 21 -16.77 -30.55 -16.78
N ALA A 22 -16.21 -30.58 -17.99
CA ALA A 22 -14.87 -30.05 -18.26
C ALA A 22 -14.77 -28.53 -18.00
N LEU A 23 -15.81 -27.77 -18.35
CA LEU A 23 -15.88 -26.33 -18.04
C LEU A 23 -15.98 -26.05 -16.54
N LEU A 24 -16.71 -26.89 -15.78
CA LEU A 24 -16.79 -26.78 -14.31
C LEU A 24 -15.44 -27.08 -13.64
N LEU A 25 -14.67 -28.04 -14.18
CA LEU A 25 -13.33 -28.36 -13.68
C LEU A 25 -12.32 -27.24 -14.00
N ALA A 26 -12.42 -26.58 -15.15
CA ALA A 26 -11.59 -25.43 -15.50
C ALA A 26 -11.86 -24.19 -14.62
N ALA A 27 -13.10 -24.01 -14.15
CA ALA A 27 -13.48 -22.91 -13.26
C ALA A 27 -12.96 -23.08 -11.81
N CYS A 28 -12.58 -24.31 -11.41
CA CYS A 28 -12.03 -24.58 -10.08
C CYS A 28 -10.52 -24.30 -9.96
N ASN A 29 -9.86 -23.79 -11.00
CA ASN A 29 -8.50 -23.27 -10.88
C ASN A 29 -8.54 -21.84 -10.32
N ARG A 30 -9.09 -21.70 -9.11
CA ARG A 30 -8.99 -20.48 -8.33
C ARG A 30 -7.54 -20.42 -7.84
N ASN A 31 -6.66 -19.85 -8.68
CA ASN A 31 -5.34 -19.43 -8.27
C ASN A 31 -5.55 -18.62 -6.99
N SER A 32 -5.20 -19.22 -5.85
CA SER A 32 -5.10 -18.52 -4.59
C SER A 32 -3.93 -17.58 -4.78
N ASN A 33 -4.21 -16.44 -5.42
CA ASN A 33 -3.39 -15.26 -5.30
C ASN A 33 -3.16 -15.14 -3.80
N ILE A 34 -1.93 -15.43 -3.39
CA ILE A 34 -1.46 -15.28 -2.04
C ILE A 34 -1.84 -13.85 -1.72
N ILE A 35 -2.90 -13.69 -0.93
CA ILE A 35 -3.32 -12.40 -0.42
C ILE A 35 -2.12 -12.01 0.43
N LYS A 36 -1.24 -11.16 -0.13
CA LYS A 36 -0.18 -10.55 0.67
C LYS A 36 -0.90 -10.01 1.90
N PRO A 37 -0.49 -10.41 3.12
CA PRO A 37 -1.18 -9.96 4.32
C PRO A 37 -1.29 -8.44 4.22
N ALA A 38 -2.50 -7.92 4.28
CA ALA A 38 -2.73 -6.50 4.18
C ALA A 38 -1.91 -5.82 5.29
N ASP A 39 -1.18 -4.75 4.95
CA ASP A 39 -0.43 -4.00 5.95
C ASP A 39 -1.40 -3.55 7.04
N THR A 40 -1.11 -3.94 8.27
CA THR A 40 -1.84 -3.54 9.48
C THR A 40 -0.94 -2.66 10.33
N LEU A 41 -1.48 -2.03 11.36
CA LEU A 41 -0.70 -1.17 12.25
C LEU A 41 0.50 -1.89 12.91
N VAL A 42 0.45 -3.22 13.02
CA VAL A 42 1.44 -4.02 13.75
C VAL A 42 2.15 -5.07 12.89
N ASN A 43 1.75 -5.24 11.62
CA ASN A 43 2.35 -6.19 10.69
C ASN A 43 2.41 -5.58 9.28
N GLY A 44 3.52 -5.80 8.57
CA GLY A 44 3.69 -5.31 7.20
C GLY A 44 4.95 -4.48 7.02
N SER A 45 5.13 -3.89 5.84
CA SER A 45 6.30 -3.04 5.57
C SER A 45 5.85 -1.71 4.96
N ILE A 46 6.21 -0.61 5.60
CA ILE A 46 5.88 0.73 5.12
C ILE A 46 7.14 1.51 4.75
N ASN A 47 7.03 2.35 3.73
CA ASN A 47 8.04 3.33 3.39
C ASN A 47 7.59 4.70 3.92
N ILE A 48 8.49 5.39 4.60
CA ILE A 48 8.29 6.75 5.10
C ILE A 48 9.41 7.65 4.57
N SER A 49 9.07 8.91 4.30
CA SER A 49 10.04 9.93 3.89
C SER A 49 10.23 10.93 5.03
N VAL A 50 11.46 11.20 5.40
CA VAL A 50 11.77 11.95 6.61
C VAL A 50 12.82 13.00 6.29
N ASP A 51 12.60 14.22 6.76
CA ASP A 51 13.63 15.25 6.69
C ASP A 51 14.90 14.80 7.43
N GLU A 52 16.05 15.01 6.80
CA GLU A 52 17.32 14.51 7.30
C GLU A 52 17.71 15.05 8.69
N SER A 53 17.20 16.22 9.08
CA SER A 53 17.43 16.80 10.41
C SER A 53 16.86 15.95 11.56
N PHE A 54 15.82 15.14 11.29
CA PHE A 54 15.16 14.31 12.30
C PHE A 54 15.72 12.89 12.41
N LYS A 55 16.73 12.53 11.60
CA LYS A 55 17.30 11.19 11.59
C LYS A 55 17.60 10.58 12.96
N PRO A 56 18.34 11.24 13.88
CA PRO A 56 18.68 10.61 15.15
C PRO A 56 17.46 10.29 16.02
N VAL A 57 16.40 11.12 15.94
CA VAL A 57 15.17 10.90 16.71
C VAL A 57 14.33 9.79 16.08
N ILE A 58 14.20 9.78 14.76
CA ILE A 58 13.37 8.82 14.04
C ILE A 58 13.99 7.42 14.04
N ASP A 59 15.31 7.29 13.95
CA ASP A 59 15.99 5.99 14.04
C ASP A 59 15.71 5.31 15.39
N GLU A 60 15.75 6.05 16.50
CA GLU A 60 15.40 5.50 17.82
C GLU A 60 13.91 5.17 17.93
N GLN A 61 13.04 6.00 17.38
CA GLN A 61 11.60 5.74 17.39
C GLN A 61 11.26 4.46 16.60
N ILE A 62 11.88 4.25 15.44
CA ILE A 62 11.72 3.02 14.64
C ILE A 62 12.20 1.82 15.44
N LYS A 63 13.37 1.92 16.09
CA LYS A 63 13.93 0.83 16.89
C LYS A 63 13.01 0.41 18.04
N VAL A 64 12.44 1.35 18.78
CA VAL A 64 11.48 1.05 19.86
C VAL A 64 10.18 0.46 19.31
N PHE A 65 9.70 1.00 18.18
CA PHE A 65 8.49 0.51 17.53
C PHE A 65 8.64 -0.92 17.02
N GLU A 66 9.70 -1.23 16.27
CA GLU A 66 9.96 -2.57 15.74
C GLU A 66 10.29 -3.58 16.84
N ALA A 67 10.89 -3.14 17.96
CA ALA A 67 11.05 -3.99 19.14
C ALA A 67 9.71 -4.39 19.76
N SER A 68 8.73 -3.48 19.75
CA SER A 68 7.37 -3.73 20.25
C SER A 68 6.53 -4.54 19.27
N PHE A 69 6.77 -4.36 17.96
CA PHE A 69 6.06 -5.02 16.86
C PHE A 69 7.04 -5.66 15.88
N PRO A 70 7.59 -6.85 16.19
CA PRO A 70 8.64 -7.49 15.38
C PRO A 70 8.21 -7.88 13.95
N GLN A 71 6.90 -7.86 13.68
CA GLN A 71 6.30 -8.19 12.38
C GLN A 71 6.05 -6.96 11.51
N ALA A 72 6.22 -5.75 12.07
CA ALA A 72 6.18 -4.49 11.33
C ALA A 72 7.60 -4.07 10.97
N LYS A 73 7.78 -3.57 9.75
CA LYS A 73 9.03 -3.02 9.27
C LYS A 73 8.84 -1.61 8.72
N ILE A 74 9.61 -0.66 9.24
CA ILE A 74 9.57 0.74 8.80
C ILE A 74 10.85 1.04 8.04
N ILE A 75 10.71 1.41 6.78
CA ILE A 75 11.82 1.81 5.92
C ILE A 75 11.80 3.34 5.82
N ALA A 76 12.71 4.00 6.52
CA ALA A 76 12.85 5.45 6.50
C ALA A 76 13.84 5.92 5.43
N HIS A 77 13.38 6.83 4.58
CA HIS A 77 14.19 7.50 3.56
C HIS A 77 14.48 8.93 4.00
N TYR A 78 15.72 9.18 4.41
CA TYR A 78 16.19 10.49 4.84
C TYR A 78 16.64 11.32 3.65
N LYS A 79 16.06 12.50 3.49
CA LYS A 79 16.32 13.41 2.36
C LYS A 79 15.91 14.84 2.72
N PRO A 80 16.30 15.86 1.93
CA PRO A 80 15.90 17.23 2.18
C PRO A 80 14.37 17.40 2.14
N GLU A 81 13.81 18.30 2.97
CA GLU A 81 12.37 18.59 3.06
C GLU A 81 11.67 18.71 1.70
N ALA A 82 12.27 19.42 0.75
CA ALA A 82 11.68 19.62 -0.57
C ALA A 82 11.52 18.32 -1.36
N GLU A 83 12.38 17.32 -1.14
CA GLU A 83 12.26 15.99 -1.74
C GLU A 83 11.26 15.13 -0.99
N CYS A 84 11.23 15.20 0.35
CA CYS A 84 10.19 14.58 1.17
C CYS A 84 8.77 14.98 0.72
N LEU A 85 8.54 16.27 0.50
CA LEU A 85 7.26 16.76 0.00
C LEU A 85 6.96 16.29 -1.43
N LYS A 86 7.97 16.20 -2.30
CA LYS A 86 7.81 15.66 -3.67
C LYS A 86 7.33 14.22 -3.68
N ASP A 87 7.74 13.43 -2.70
CA ASP A 87 7.41 12.01 -2.64
C ASP A 87 5.96 11.75 -2.24
N ILE A 88 5.32 12.68 -1.50
CA ILE A 88 3.86 12.65 -1.30
C ILE A 88 3.12 12.66 -2.64
N PHE A 89 3.66 13.35 -3.66
CA PHE A 89 3.01 13.46 -4.96
C PHE A 89 3.34 12.30 -5.91
N LYS A 90 4.62 11.90 -5.93
CA LYS A 90 5.13 11.01 -6.98
C LYS A 90 5.11 9.55 -6.59
N ASP A 91 5.22 9.26 -5.30
CA ASP A 91 5.44 7.90 -4.83
C ASP A 91 4.25 7.38 -4.03
N SER A 92 3.44 6.54 -4.67
CA SER A 92 2.33 5.85 -4.00
C SER A 92 2.81 4.84 -2.95
N ALA A 93 4.10 4.48 -2.91
CA ALA A 93 4.66 3.60 -1.89
C ALA A 93 4.97 4.34 -0.58
N THR A 94 5.21 5.65 -0.62
CA THR A 94 5.43 6.49 0.57
C THR A 94 4.11 6.68 1.31
N ARG A 95 4.01 6.13 2.53
CA ARG A 95 2.78 6.18 3.33
C ARG A 95 2.71 7.35 4.30
N MET A 96 3.85 7.95 4.62
CA MET A 96 3.98 9.03 5.59
C MET A 96 5.18 9.89 5.27
N VAL A 97 5.06 11.19 5.56
CA VAL A 97 6.14 12.16 5.42
C VAL A 97 6.28 12.98 6.71
N ILE A 98 7.51 13.11 7.19
CA ILE A 98 7.87 13.86 8.40
C ILE A 98 8.76 15.02 8.00
N VAL A 99 8.30 16.25 8.22
CA VAL A 99 8.96 17.50 7.80
C VAL A 99 8.74 18.58 8.86
N THR A 100 9.45 19.70 8.74
CA THR A 100 9.47 20.76 9.78
C THR A 100 8.23 21.66 9.78
N ARG A 101 7.40 21.59 8.74
CA ARG A 101 6.22 22.44 8.57
C ARG A 101 5.04 21.69 7.95
N GLY A 102 3.85 22.24 8.17
CA GLY A 102 2.65 21.84 7.44
C GLY A 102 2.65 22.22 5.96
N LEU A 103 1.65 21.71 5.25
CA LEU A 103 1.39 22.07 3.87
C LEU A 103 0.93 23.53 3.76
N SER A 104 1.49 24.26 2.81
CA SER A 104 1.01 25.59 2.46
C SER A 104 -0.35 25.50 1.76
N GLY A 105 -1.17 26.54 1.88
CA GLY A 105 -2.47 26.57 1.21
C GLY A 105 -2.42 26.46 -0.33
N LYS A 106 -1.26 26.75 -0.94
CA LYS A 106 -1.03 26.50 -2.39
C LYS A 106 -0.81 25.01 -2.66
N GLU A 107 0.02 24.36 -1.85
CA GLU A 107 0.26 22.92 -1.95
C GLU A 107 -1.04 22.15 -1.69
N GLU A 108 -1.81 22.52 -0.67
CA GLU A 108 -3.09 21.86 -0.33
C GLU A 108 -4.14 21.96 -1.45
N LYS A 109 -4.28 23.14 -2.07
CA LYS A 109 -5.15 23.30 -3.26
C LYS A 109 -4.67 22.42 -4.41
N PHE A 110 -3.37 22.42 -4.66
CA PHE A 110 -2.78 21.59 -5.71
C PHE A 110 -3.02 20.09 -5.47
N PHE A 111 -2.97 19.62 -4.22
CA PHE A 111 -3.31 18.25 -3.83
C PHE A 111 -4.77 17.91 -4.14
N LYS A 112 -5.70 18.80 -3.77
CA LYS A 112 -7.12 18.65 -4.04
C LYS A 112 -7.41 18.58 -5.54
N ASP A 113 -6.77 19.45 -6.33
CA ASP A 113 -7.06 19.60 -7.75
C ASP A 113 -6.36 18.53 -8.63
N SER A 114 -5.15 18.10 -8.26
CA SER A 114 -4.34 17.20 -9.10
C SER A 114 -4.64 15.72 -8.87
N ILE A 115 -4.89 15.32 -7.62
CA ILE A 115 -5.01 13.90 -7.26
C ILE A 115 -6.32 13.58 -6.50
N ASN A 116 -7.24 14.54 -6.37
CA ASN A 116 -8.49 14.41 -5.60
C ASN A 116 -8.26 13.83 -4.19
N PHE A 117 -7.09 14.10 -3.61
CA PHE A 117 -6.69 13.57 -2.31
C PHE A 117 -6.15 14.72 -1.48
N THR A 118 -6.76 14.94 -0.31
CA THR A 118 -6.27 15.91 0.65
C THR A 118 -5.46 15.17 1.71
N PRO A 119 -4.13 15.28 1.70
CA PRO A 119 -3.31 14.66 2.73
C PRO A 119 -3.68 15.24 4.10
N ARG A 120 -3.93 14.35 5.07
CA ARG A 120 -4.08 14.76 6.46
C ARG A 120 -2.71 14.96 7.07
N TRP A 121 -2.53 16.06 7.80
CA TRP A 121 -1.30 16.37 8.51
C TRP A 121 -1.67 16.94 9.89
N ASP A 122 -0.76 16.78 10.83
CA ASP A 122 -0.90 17.28 12.20
C ASP A 122 0.48 17.59 12.78
N GLU A 123 0.54 18.46 13.78
CA GLU A 123 1.79 18.79 14.48
C GLU A 123 2.11 17.70 15.51
N LEU A 124 3.25 17.02 15.33
CA LEU A 124 3.69 15.95 16.23
C LEU A 124 4.54 16.46 17.41
N ALA A 125 5.42 17.42 17.13
CA ALA A 125 6.38 17.94 18.10
C ALA A 125 6.85 19.34 17.67
N THR A 126 7.23 20.15 18.66
CA THR A 126 7.86 21.46 18.47
C THR A 126 9.29 21.39 19.03
N ASP A 127 10.27 21.85 18.25
CA ASP A 127 11.66 21.95 18.70
C ASP A 127 11.96 23.34 19.29
N ALA A 128 12.98 23.44 20.15
CA ALA A 128 13.38 24.66 20.84
C ALA A 128 14.86 25.00 20.61
N ILE A 129 15.12 26.23 20.18
CA ILE A 129 16.48 26.75 20.00
C ILE A 129 16.83 27.63 21.21
N CYS A 130 17.91 27.29 21.91
CA CYS A 130 18.45 28.06 23.04
C CYS A 130 19.83 28.64 22.68
N VAL A 131 20.03 29.93 22.97
CA VAL A 131 21.33 30.60 22.82
C VAL A 131 21.99 30.71 24.18
N ILE A 132 23.10 29.99 24.36
CA ILE A 132 23.90 30.06 25.58
C ILE A 132 25.02 31.08 25.34
N VAL A 133 25.05 32.12 26.16
CA VAL A 133 26.13 33.13 26.19
C VAL A 133 27.01 32.89 27.42
N ASN A 134 28.30 33.18 27.28
CA ASN A 134 29.29 33.13 28.35
C ASN A 134 29.38 34.49 29.05
#